data_AF-A0A931SW20-F1
#
_entry.id   AF-A0A931SW20-F1
#
_cell.length_a   1.000
_cell.length_b   1.000
_cell.length_c   1.000
_cell.angle_alpha   90.00
_cell.angle_beta   90.00
_cell.angle_gamma   90.00
#
_symmetry.space_group_name_H-M   'P 1'
#
loop_
_entity.id
_entity.type
_entity.pdbx_description
1 polymer ?
#
loop_
_entity_poly.entity_id
_entity_poly.type
_entity_poly.pdbx_seq_one_letter_code
_entity_poly.pdbx_strand_id
1 'polypeptide(L)'
;MTTRSQREMSNGKADGVAQGPQRSRNAREAAEYSPAAQVLGLRAPREGRQERQEREDPTESVVMSVPPRNRWQVLMVEYELLDSSIGQVGQRVWTSGLVLIGLSLLGLASMGTLKPGLADTANVVSLVGGIGSVLALGWLVLLRRLFLVQRVAEYRRNEIDRELGLRSGLYLTFLRQSRRIGSSRNFAIARQLSEGDAELEEDLRDLSQSQEAKARIPRFLSDKLIWSLAPWLLIAAWIGMYLVKV
;
A
#
# COMPACT_ATOMS: atom_id res chain seq x y z
N MET A 1 53.17 -13.49 -36.96
CA MET A 1 52.86 -12.41 -37.92
C MET A 1 51.87 -11.47 -37.24
N THR A 2 52.35 -10.44 -36.52
CA THR A 2 52.53 -9.01 -36.97
C THR A 2 51.18 -8.32 -37.17
N THR A 3 50.77 -7.25 -36.48
CA THR A 3 51.43 -6.03 -35.91
C THR A 3 50.43 -5.34 -34.93
N ARG A 4 50.80 -4.83 -33.74
CA ARG A 4 51.57 -3.61 -33.37
C ARG A 4 50.79 -2.28 -33.48
N SER A 5 50.95 -1.48 -32.42
CA SER A 5 50.98 0.01 -32.38
C SER A 5 49.66 0.73 -32.06
N GLN A 6 49.44 1.33 -30.88
CA GLN A 6 50.16 2.45 -30.22
C GLN A 6 49.89 3.80 -30.92
N ARG A 7 49.09 4.66 -30.27
CA ARG A 7 49.15 6.15 -30.26
C ARG A 7 48.20 6.64 -29.15
N GLU A 8 48.72 7.14 -28.03
CA GLU A 8 49.11 8.55 -27.79
C GLU A 8 47.89 9.49 -27.77
N MET A 9 47.48 9.92 -26.57
CA MET A 9 47.90 11.16 -25.89
C MET A 9 47.33 12.43 -26.54
N SER A 10 46.40 13.09 -25.83
CA SER A 10 46.21 14.55 -25.77
C SER A 10 45.15 14.81 -24.69
N ASN A 11 45.45 15.25 -23.46
CA ASN A 11 46.05 16.51 -22.98
C ASN A 11 45.08 17.71 -22.99
N GLY A 12 45.03 18.43 -21.86
CA GLY A 12 44.25 19.66 -21.60
C GLY A 12 43.31 19.49 -20.41
N LYS A 13 43.65 19.77 -19.14
CA LYS A 13 44.24 20.97 -18.51
C LYS A 13 43.39 22.23 -18.70
N ALA A 14 42.61 22.57 -17.67
CA ALA A 14 42.22 23.95 -17.35
C ALA A 14 41.80 24.05 -15.87
N ASP A 15 42.74 24.50 -15.04
CA ASP A 15 42.51 25.09 -13.73
C ASP A 15 41.93 26.51 -13.89
N GLY A 16 41.10 26.94 -12.94
CA GLY A 16 40.65 28.33 -12.75
C GLY A 16 39.58 28.35 -11.66
N VAL A 17 39.91 28.55 -10.37
CA VAL A 17 40.26 29.82 -9.71
C VAL A 17 39.23 30.93 -9.98
N ALA A 18 38.29 31.09 -9.05
CA ALA A 18 37.68 32.38 -8.73
C ALA A 18 37.21 32.39 -7.27
N GLN A 19 38.02 33.00 -6.41
CA GLN A 19 37.68 33.43 -5.06
C GLN A 19 36.83 34.70 -5.09
N GLY A 20 35.93 34.83 -4.11
CA GLY A 20 35.53 36.11 -3.50
C GLY A 20 34.03 36.43 -3.53
N PRO A 21 33.53 37.30 -2.63
CA PRO A 21 33.90 37.50 -1.24
C PRO A 21 32.70 37.40 -0.27
N GLN A 22 33.03 37.09 0.98
CA GLN A 22 32.20 37.35 2.16
C GLN A 22 31.73 38.80 2.19
N ARG A 23 30.42 39.03 2.33
CA ARG A 23 29.85 40.30 2.78
C ARG A 23 28.88 40.05 3.94
N SER A 24 29.47 40.18 5.12
CA SER A 24 28.94 40.89 6.29
C SER A 24 27.62 41.64 6.09
N ARG A 25 26.58 41.27 6.88
CA ARG A 25 25.59 42.21 7.42
C ARG A 25 24.85 41.60 8.62
N ASN A 26 25.56 41.51 9.74
CA ASN A 26 24.95 41.87 11.01
C ASN A 26 24.63 43.37 10.94
N ALA A 27 23.36 43.76 10.92
CA ALA A 27 22.87 45.10 11.26
C ALA A 27 21.34 45.15 11.03
N ARG A 28 20.59 44.86 12.09
CA ARG A 28 19.18 45.23 12.39
C ARG A 28 18.76 44.43 13.63
N GLU A 29 19.56 44.49 14.69
CA GLU A 29 19.21 45.26 15.89
C GLU A 29 18.22 46.44 15.70
N ALA A 30 17.34 46.52 16.69
CA ALA A 30 16.72 47.74 17.23
C ALA A 30 15.64 48.44 16.39
N ALA A 31 14.40 48.03 16.65
CA ALA A 31 13.29 48.95 16.91
C ALA A 31 12.35 48.24 17.91
N GLU A 32 12.44 48.60 19.19
CA GLU A 32 11.38 49.36 19.90
C GLU A 32 10.14 48.50 20.16
N TYR A 33 10.01 47.80 21.30
CA TYR A 33 9.67 48.34 22.63
C TYR A 33 8.78 49.59 22.59
N SER A 34 7.47 49.39 22.71
CA SER A 34 6.56 50.35 23.33
C SER A 34 5.55 49.61 24.22
N PRO A 35 5.57 49.86 25.55
CA PRO A 35 4.65 49.27 26.52
C PRO A 35 3.58 50.29 26.92
N ALA A 36 2.31 50.08 26.55
CA ALA A 36 1.17 50.78 27.18
C ALA A 36 -0.17 50.21 26.72
N ALA A 37 -0.68 49.19 27.42
CA ALA A 37 -2.12 48.99 27.64
C ALA A 37 -2.35 47.87 28.67
N GLN A 38 -1.84 48.08 29.89
CA GLN A 38 -2.39 47.46 31.10
C GLN A 38 -3.34 48.48 31.75
N VAL A 39 -4.64 48.27 31.61
CA VAL A 39 -5.68 48.61 32.59
C VAL A 39 -6.85 47.68 32.19
N LEU A 40 -7.35 46.69 32.94
CA LEU A 40 -7.85 46.74 34.31
C LEU A 40 -8.27 45.29 34.73
N GLY A 41 -7.99 44.88 35.98
CA GLY A 41 -8.75 43.83 36.69
C GLY A 41 -8.12 42.42 36.70
N LEU A 42 -7.09 42.16 37.50
CA LEU A 42 -7.20 41.55 38.84
C LEU A 42 -8.02 40.24 38.90
N ARG A 43 -7.35 39.09 39.10
CA ARG A 43 -7.35 38.31 40.37
C ARG A 43 -6.96 36.84 40.13
N ALA A 44 -5.70 36.48 40.45
CA ALA A 44 -5.35 35.17 40.99
C ALA A 44 -5.25 35.32 42.53
N PRO A 45 -5.01 34.29 43.37
CA PRO A 45 -4.73 32.86 43.10
C PRO A 45 -5.43 31.86 44.07
N ARG A 46 -5.45 30.55 43.73
CA ARG A 46 -4.92 29.43 44.55
C ARG A 46 -5.47 28.06 44.13
N GLU A 47 -4.52 27.18 43.81
CA GLU A 47 -4.39 25.77 44.21
C GLU A 47 -5.64 25.00 44.66
N GLY A 48 -5.99 24.01 43.84
CA GLY A 48 -6.79 22.84 44.20
C GLY A 48 -6.32 21.65 43.36
N ARG A 49 -5.38 20.87 43.90
CA ARG A 49 -4.96 19.56 43.41
C ARG A 49 -6.08 18.53 43.64
N GLN A 50 -6.03 17.49 42.81
CA GLN A 50 -6.53 16.12 43.00
C GLN A 50 -7.87 15.70 42.38
N GLU A 51 -7.71 14.68 41.52
CA GLU A 51 -8.58 13.52 41.35
C GLU A 51 -9.76 13.64 40.38
N ARG A 52 -9.43 13.75 39.09
CA ARG A 52 -10.10 12.93 38.07
C ARG A 52 -9.10 11.95 37.47
N GLN A 53 -8.91 10.91 38.26
CA GLN A 53 -8.16 9.71 37.99
C GLN A 53 -8.87 8.88 36.90
N GLU A 54 -8.10 8.57 35.86
CA GLU A 54 -8.03 7.30 35.15
C GLU A 54 -9.32 6.48 35.01
N ARG A 55 -9.87 6.52 33.80
CA ARG A 55 -10.40 5.31 33.17
C ARG A 55 -9.79 5.21 31.77
N GLU A 56 -8.46 5.18 31.74
CA GLU A 56 -7.71 4.62 30.62
C GLU A 56 -7.83 3.10 30.72
N ASP A 57 -8.32 2.47 29.65
CA ASP A 57 -8.43 1.03 29.52
C ASP A 57 -7.03 0.40 29.66
N PRO A 58 -6.78 -0.46 30.67
CA PRO A 58 -5.46 -1.00 30.95
C PRO A 58 -5.18 -2.24 30.08
N THR A 59 -5.19 -2.08 28.76
CA THR A 59 -4.90 -3.20 27.85
C THR A 59 -3.93 -2.95 26.70
N GLU A 60 -3.37 -1.75 26.52
CA GLU A 60 -2.53 -1.50 25.31
C GLU A 60 -1.14 -0.88 25.54
N SER A 61 -0.61 -0.93 26.76
CA SER A 61 0.81 -0.64 26.98
C SER A 61 1.47 -1.68 27.88
N VAL A 62 1.31 -2.96 27.55
CA VAL A 62 2.40 -3.91 27.81
C VAL A 62 3.47 -3.63 26.75
N VAL A 63 4.12 -2.47 26.87
CA VAL A 63 5.48 -2.28 26.37
C VAL A 63 6.30 -3.20 27.25
N MET A 64 6.35 -4.48 26.89
CA MET A 64 7.35 -5.39 27.43
C MET A 64 8.68 -4.69 27.16
N SER A 65 9.33 -4.27 28.24
CA SER A 65 10.73 -3.91 28.29
C SER A 65 11.54 -5.17 27.93
N VAL A 66 11.47 -5.57 26.67
CA VAL A 66 12.39 -6.52 26.06
C VAL A 66 13.70 -5.73 25.93
N PRO A 67 14.80 -6.17 26.57
CA PRO A 67 16.08 -5.51 26.41
C PRO A 67 16.41 -5.39 24.92
N PRO A 68 17.13 -4.35 24.45
CA PRO A 68 17.38 -4.11 23.04
C PRO A 68 18.29 -5.19 22.46
N ARG A 69 17.74 -6.38 22.20
CA ARG A 69 18.17 -7.23 21.08
C ARG A 69 18.05 -6.35 19.86
N ASN A 70 19.14 -6.27 19.09
CA ASN A 70 19.31 -5.46 17.89
C ASN A 70 17.97 -5.03 17.28
N ARG A 71 17.65 -3.72 17.29
CA ARG A 71 16.43 -3.13 16.70
C ARG A 71 16.05 -3.77 15.35
N TRP A 72 17.07 -4.14 14.57
CA TRP A 72 16.98 -4.88 13.33
C TRP A 72 16.27 -6.26 13.44
N GLN A 73 16.54 -7.05 14.46
CA GLN A 73 15.86 -8.33 14.73
C GLN A 73 14.37 -8.13 15.04
N VAL A 74 14.04 -7.10 15.84
CA VAL A 74 12.65 -6.79 16.17
C VAL A 74 11.88 -6.38 14.91
N LEU A 75 12.46 -5.50 14.09
CA LEU A 75 11.87 -5.08 12.83
C LEU A 75 11.72 -6.23 11.83
N MET A 76 12.68 -7.18 11.79
CA MET A 76 12.57 -8.35 10.93
C MET A 76 11.44 -9.29 11.36
N VAL A 77 11.29 -9.51 12.67
CA VAL A 77 10.17 -10.30 13.21
C VAL A 77 8.82 -9.60 12.94
N GLU A 78 8.74 -8.27 13.11
CA GLU A 78 7.54 -7.50 12.76
C GLU A 78 7.21 -7.65 11.27
N TYR A 79 8.22 -7.60 10.40
CA TYR A 79 8.06 -7.80 8.96
C TYR A 79 7.52 -9.21 8.61
N GLU A 80 8.08 -10.26 9.18
CA GLU A 80 7.62 -11.65 8.98
C GLU A 80 6.17 -11.84 9.44
N LEU A 81 5.83 -11.28 10.61
CA LEU A 81 4.47 -11.30 11.13
C LEU A 81 3.51 -10.57 10.19
N LEU A 82 3.90 -9.40 9.67
CA LEU A 82 3.09 -8.68 8.69
C LEU A 82 2.88 -9.49 7.41
N ASP A 83 3.93 -10.08 6.85
CA ASP A 83 3.82 -10.85 5.60
C ASP A 83 2.91 -12.08 5.77
N SER A 84 3.05 -12.80 6.88
CA SER A 84 2.17 -13.92 7.21
C SER A 84 0.70 -13.48 7.37
N SER A 85 0.46 -12.32 7.98
CA SER A 85 -0.89 -11.78 8.19
C SER A 85 -1.56 -11.43 6.85
N ILE A 86 -0.82 -10.84 5.91
CA ILE A 86 -1.33 -10.50 4.57
C ILE A 86 -1.70 -11.77 3.81
N GLY A 87 -0.87 -12.82 3.89
CA GLY A 87 -1.14 -14.13 3.31
C GLY A 87 -2.42 -14.77 3.86
N GLN A 88 -2.58 -14.79 5.18
CA GLN A 88 -3.79 -15.33 5.83
C GLN A 88 -5.06 -14.58 5.43
N VAL A 89 -4.98 -13.25 5.35
CA VAL A 89 -6.09 -12.40 4.92
C VAL A 89 -6.48 -12.72 3.48
N GLY A 90 -5.49 -12.88 2.58
CA GLY A 90 -5.73 -13.32 1.21
C GLY A 90 -6.42 -14.69 1.13
N GLN A 91 -5.95 -15.66 1.92
CA GLN A 91 -6.54 -16.99 1.96
C GLN A 91 -8.00 -16.97 2.43
N ARG A 92 -8.33 -16.17 3.45
CA ARG A 92 -9.71 -16.02 3.93
C ARG A 92 -10.61 -15.45 2.84
N VAL A 93 -10.16 -14.45 2.10
CA VAL A 93 -10.93 -13.90 0.96
C VAL A 93 -11.19 -14.97 -0.09
N TRP A 94 -10.17 -15.78 -0.43
CA TRP A 94 -10.32 -16.85 -1.39
C TRP A 94 -11.32 -17.91 -0.94
N THR A 95 -11.21 -18.41 0.30
CA THR A 95 -12.07 -19.48 0.78
C THR A 95 -13.53 -19.05 0.86
N SER A 96 -13.83 -17.88 1.41
CA SER A 96 -15.21 -17.45 1.50
C SER A 96 -15.78 -16.96 0.16
N GLY A 97 -14.94 -16.54 -0.79
CA GLY A 97 -15.35 -16.30 -2.18
C GLY A 97 -15.77 -17.59 -2.88
N LEU A 98 -15.00 -18.67 -2.72
CA LEU A 98 -15.32 -20.00 -3.25
C LEU A 98 -16.63 -20.55 -2.67
N VAL A 99 -16.85 -20.36 -1.36
CA VAL A 99 -18.10 -20.76 -0.70
C VAL A 99 -19.30 -20.03 -1.30
N LEU A 100 -19.17 -18.72 -1.54
CA LEU A 100 -20.25 -17.90 -2.08
C LEU A 100 -20.59 -18.29 -3.54
N ILE A 101 -19.56 -18.52 -4.36
CA ILE A 101 -19.73 -19.02 -5.74
C ILE A 101 -20.38 -20.41 -5.72
N GLY A 102 -19.92 -21.32 -4.85
CA GLY A 102 -20.46 -22.67 -4.73
C GLY A 102 -21.93 -22.70 -4.33
N LEU A 103 -22.31 -21.93 -3.30
CA LEU A 103 -23.70 -21.77 -2.87
C LEU A 103 -24.58 -21.19 -3.99
N SER A 104 -24.05 -20.23 -4.74
CA SER A 104 -24.79 -19.61 -5.84
C SER A 104 -25.01 -20.58 -7.01
N LEU A 105 -23.98 -21.34 -7.39
CA LEU A 105 -24.09 -22.38 -8.42
C LEU A 105 -25.09 -23.47 -8.01
N LEU A 106 -25.06 -23.87 -6.74
CA LEU A 106 -26.02 -24.84 -6.19
C LEU A 106 -27.46 -24.31 -6.27
N GLY A 107 -27.65 -23.03 -5.92
CA GLY A 107 -28.94 -22.35 -6.07
C GLY A 107 -29.43 -22.33 -7.52
N LEU A 108 -28.58 -21.91 -8.45
CA LEU A 108 -28.90 -21.90 -9.89
C LEU A 108 -29.21 -23.30 -10.43
N ALA A 109 -28.42 -24.31 -10.05
CA ALA A 109 -28.63 -25.69 -10.46
C ALA A 109 -29.97 -26.25 -9.94
N SER A 110 -30.33 -25.95 -8.69
CA SER A 110 -31.61 -26.36 -8.09
C SER A 110 -32.81 -25.72 -8.80
N MET A 111 -32.67 -24.51 -9.32
CA MET A 111 -33.72 -23.83 -10.07
C MET A 111 -33.89 -24.37 -11.49
N GLY A 112 -32.83 -24.95 -12.06
CA GLY A 112 -32.87 -25.63 -13.35
C GLY A 112 -33.78 -26.87 -13.36
N THR A 113 -33.95 -27.54 -12.22
CA THR A 113 -34.79 -28.75 -12.12
C THR A 113 -36.27 -28.45 -11.86
N LEU A 114 -36.61 -27.22 -11.46
CA LEU A 114 -38.00 -26.80 -11.23
C LEU A 114 -38.74 -26.58 -12.55
N LYS A 115 -39.95 -27.13 -12.69
CA LYS A 115 -40.80 -26.93 -13.87
C LYS A 115 -41.22 -25.46 -13.99
N PRO A 116 -41.09 -24.82 -15.17
CA PRO A 116 -41.52 -23.44 -15.36
C PRO A 116 -43.05 -23.32 -15.30
N GLY A 117 -43.56 -22.18 -14.81
CA GLY A 117 -44.97 -21.79 -14.93
C GLY A 117 -45.86 -21.97 -13.70
N LEU A 118 -45.34 -22.43 -12.55
CA LEU A 118 -46.09 -22.35 -11.29
C LEU A 118 -45.83 -20.99 -10.61
N ALA A 119 -46.88 -20.31 -10.14
CA ALA A 119 -46.75 -19.08 -9.36
C ALA A 119 -45.78 -19.23 -8.16
N ASP A 120 -45.71 -20.44 -7.58
CA ASP A 120 -44.80 -20.78 -6.50
C ASP A 120 -43.31 -20.72 -6.92
N THR A 121 -42.99 -20.99 -8.18
CA THR A 121 -41.60 -20.95 -8.67
C THR A 121 -41.05 -19.53 -8.73
N ALA A 122 -41.86 -18.53 -9.10
CA ALA A 122 -41.44 -17.13 -9.10
C ALA A 122 -41.17 -16.61 -7.67
N ASN A 123 -41.99 -17.03 -6.70
CA ASN A 123 -41.78 -16.70 -5.28
C ASN A 123 -40.50 -17.33 -4.73
N VAL A 124 -40.22 -18.59 -5.08
CA VAL A 124 -39.00 -19.28 -4.67
C VAL A 124 -37.76 -18.67 -5.32
N VAL A 125 -37.80 -18.34 -6.62
CA VAL A 125 -36.70 -17.67 -7.33
C VAL A 125 -36.42 -16.29 -6.73
N SER A 126 -37.44 -15.47 -6.48
CA SER A 126 -37.26 -14.13 -5.90
C SER A 126 -36.72 -14.18 -4.48
N LEU A 127 -37.16 -15.13 -3.65
CA LEU A 127 -36.66 -15.30 -2.29
C LEU A 127 -35.20 -15.75 -2.30
N VAL A 128 -34.85 -16.77 -3.07
CA VAL A 128 -33.47 -17.28 -3.14
C VAL A 128 -32.54 -16.26 -3.79
N GLY A 129 -32.97 -15.62 -4.88
CA GLY A 129 -32.21 -14.54 -5.53
C GLY A 129 -32.04 -13.30 -4.64
N GLY A 130 -33.06 -12.98 -3.83
CA GLY A 130 -32.99 -11.94 -2.81
C GLY A 130 -31.94 -12.25 -1.74
N ILE A 131 -31.97 -13.45 -1.17
CA ILE A 131 -30.96 -13.90 -0.19
C ILE A 131 -29.57 -13.89 -0.81
N GLY A 132 -29.41 -14.39 -2.03
CA GLY A 132 -28.13 -14.40 -2.76
C GLY A 132 -27.58 -12.99 -2.97
N SER A 133 -28.44 -12.04 -3.32
CA SER A 133 -28.07 -10.64 -3.52
C SER A 133 -27.63 -9.96 -2.22
N VAL A 134 -28.34 -10.21 -1.11
CA VAL A 134 -27.95 -9.71 0.22
C VAL A 134 -26.60 -10.30 0.64
N LEU A 135 -26.38 -11.59 0.40
CA LEU A 135 -25.09 -12.24 0.70
C LEU A 135 -23.95 -11.63 -0.13
N ALA A 136 -24.18 -11.38 -1.41
CA ALA A 136 -23.22 -10.74 -2.31
C ALA A 136 -22.88 -9.30 -1.89
N LEU A 137 -23.87 -8.53 -1.40
CA LEU A 137 -23.64 -7.20 -0.83
C LEU A 137 -22.86 -7.26 0.48
N GLY A 138 -23.20 -8.19 1.38
CA GLY A 138 -22.47 -8.41 2.63
C GLY A 138 -21.00 -8.77 2.37
N TRP A 139 -20.76 -9.62 1.36
CA TRP A 139 -19.42 -9.94 0.87
C TRP A 139 -18.66 -8.71 0.36
N LEU A 140 -19.32 -7.83 -0.40
CA LEU A 140 -18.70 -6.61 -0.92
C LEU A 140 -18.27 -5.66 0.21
N VAL A 141 -19.09 -5.54 1.26
CA VAL A 141 -18.73 -4.77 2.47
C VAL A 141 -17.51 -5.38 3.18
N LEU A 142 -17.48 -6.70 3.34
CA LEU A 142 -16.35 -7.42 3.92
C LEU A 142 -15.06 -7.19 3.12
N LEU A 143 -15.12 -7.31 1.79
CA LEU A 143 -14.00 -7.03 0.91
C LEU A 143 -13.47 -5.59 1.11
N ARG A 144 -14.36 -4.59 1.15
CA ARG A 144 -13.95 -3.20 1.35
C ARG A 144 -13.25 -2.99 2.69
N ARG A 145 -13.81 -3.54 3.78
CA ARG A 145 -13.20 -3.44 5.11
C ARG A 145 -11.81 -4.08 5.13
N LEU A 146 -11.68 -5.23 4.49
CA LEU A 146 -10.44 -5.99 4.46
C LEU A 146 -9.37 -5.29 3.62
N PHE A 147 -9.73 -4.64 2.50
CA PHE A 147 -8.80 -3.80 1.74
C PHE A 147 -8.34 -2.55 2.49
N LEU A 148 -9.19 -1.96 3.36
CA LEU A 148 -8.76 -0.86 4.22
C LEU A 148 -7.69 -1.30 5.21
N VAL A 149 -7.90 -2.45 5.87
CA VAL A 149 -6.92 -3.03 6.80
C VAL A 149 -5.62 -3.38 6.07
N GLN A 150 -5.71 -3.96 4.86
CA GLN A 150 -4.53 -4.25 4.05
C GLN A 150 -3.73 -3.00 3.71
N ARG A 151 -4.37 -1.86 3.42
CA ARG A 151 -3.64 -0.62 3.15
C ARG A 151 -2.82 -0.14 4.34
N VAL A 152 -3.35 -0.30 5.56
CA VAL A 152 -2.62 0.07 6.79
C VAL A 152 -1.43 -0.87 6.98
N ALA A 153 -1.62 -2.17 6.80
CA ALA A 153 -0.54 -3.14 6.87
C ALA A 153 0.53 -2.91 5.79
N GLU A 154 0.13 -2.63 4.55
CA GLU A 154 1.04 -2.25 3.45
C GLU A 154 1.83 -0.98 3.78
N TYR A 155 1.19 0.03 4.40
CA TYR A 155 1.85 1.25 4.81
C TYR A 155 2.91 0.97 5.90
N ARG A 156 2.54 0.22 6.94
CA ARG A 156 3.46 -0.14 8.03
C ARG A 156 4.63 -0.98 7.54
N ARG A 157 4.38 -1.91 6.61
CA ARG A 157 5.43 -2.68 5.93
C ARG A 157 6.42 -1.77 5.20
N ASN A 158 5.93 -0.79 4.44
CA ASN A 158 6.80 0.14 3.71
C ASN A 158 7.63 1.03 4.66
N GLU A 159 7.09 1.37 5.83
CA GLU A 159 7.80 2.10 6.87
C GLU A 159 8.93 1.24 7.46
N ILE A 160 8.65 -0.01 7.81
CA ILE A 160 9.64 -0.97 8.31
C ILE A 160 10.74 -1.24 7.25
N ASP A 161 10.36 -1.40 5.98
CA ASP A 161 11.32 -1.59 4.88
C ASP A 161 12.27 -0.40 4.75
N ARG A 162 11.75 0.83 4.95
CA ARG A 162 12.54 2.05 4.94
C ARG A 162 13.48 2.13 6.14
N GLU A 163 13.02 1.73 7.32
CA GLU A 163 13.85 1.69 8.53
C GLU A 163 14.93 0.60 8.50
N LEU A 164 14.65 -0.52 7.85
CA LEU A 164 15.59 -1.63 7.66
C LEU A 164 16.59 -1.37 6.52
N GLY A 165 16.39 -0.33 5.71
CA GLY A 165 17.19 -0.07 4.52
C GLY A 165 17.07 -1.18 3.47
N LEU A 166 15.96 -1.93 3.48
CA LEU A 166 15.76 -3.03 2.55
C LEU A 166 15.60 -2.48 1.12
N ARG A 167 16.47 -2.95 0.21
CA ARG A 167 16.49 -2.57 -1.21
C ARG A 167 15.17 -2.93 -1.94
N SER A 168 14.32 -3.79 -1.38
CA SER A 168 12.99 -4.20 -1.91
C SER A 168 12.09 -3.01 -2.28
N GLY A 169 12.09 -1.95 -1.46
CA GLY A 169 11.34 -0.73 -1.74
C GLY A 169 11.82 -0.01 -3.01
N LEU A 170 13.13 0.02 -3.25
CA LEU A 170 13.73 0.60 -4.45
C LEU A 170 13.36 -0.21 -5.70
N TYR A 171 13.42 -1.54 -5.63
CA TYR A 171 12.98 -2.41 -6.75
C TYR A 171 11.50 -2.20 -7.09
N LEU A 172 10.61 -2.11 -6.09
CA LEU A 172 9.17 -1.87 -6.34
C LEU A 172 8.90 -0.47 -6.90
N THR A 173 9.63 0.54 -6.42
CA THR A 173 9.52 1.92 -6.92
C THR A 173 9.99 2.00 -8.37
N PHE A 174 11.12 1.36 -8.66
CA PHE A 174 11.63 1.18 -10.01
C PHE A 174 10.62 0.47 -10.92
N LEU A 175 10.05 -0.66 -10.49
CA LEU A 175 9.03 -1.39 -11.26
C LEU A 175 7.75 -0.58 -11.50
N ARG A 176 7.37 0.31 -10.58
CA ARG A 176 6.20 1.19 -10.75
C ARG A 176 6.50 2.31 -11.75
N GLN A 177 7.70 2.88 -11.69
CA GLN A 177 8.12 4.01 -12.50
C GLN A 177 8.51 3.57 -13.93
N SER A 178 9.18 2.44 -14.07
CA SER A 178 9.50 1.82 -15.36
C SER A 178 8.26 1.47 -16.18
N ARG A 179 7.18 1.03 -15.51
CA ARG A 179 5.88 0.76 -16.13
C ARG A 179 5.19 1.98 -16.73
N ARG A 180 5.39 3.18 -16.15
CA ARG A 180 4.77 4.42 -16.65
C ARG A 180 5.56 5.04 -17.81
N ILE A 181 6.88 4.86 -17.82
CA ILE A 181 7.78 5.70 -18.62
C ILE A 181 8.33 4.95 -19.84
N GLY A 182 8.22 3.61 -19.88
CA GLY A 182 8.59 2.80 -21.04
C GLY A 182 10.09 2.46 -21.08
N SER A 183 10.44 1.40 -21.82
CA SER A 183 11.75 0.72 -21.70
C SER A 183 12.96 1.63 -21.98
N SER A 184 12.83 2.66 -22.80
CA SER A 184 13.93 3.56 -23.18
C SER A 184 14.38 4.50 -22.05
N ARG A 185 13.52 4.79 -21.07
CA ARG A 185 13.82 5.66 -19.93
C ARG A 185 14.11 4.90 -18.64
N ASN A 186 13.94 3.59 -18.64
CA ASN A 186 14.24 2.73 -17.48
C ASN A 186 15.70 2.87 -17.03
N PHE A 187 16.63 3.03 -17.97
CA PHE A 187 18.06 3.20 -17.66
C PHE A 187 18.34 4.48 -16.85
N ALA A 188 17.73 5.60 -17.24
CA ALA A 188 17.89 6.87 -16.50
C ALA A 188 17.28 6.79 -15.09
N ILE A 189 16.19 6.04 -14.92
CA ILE A 189 15.52 5.84 -13.63
C ILE A 189 16.34 4.91 -12.73
N ALA A 190 16.91 3.83 -13.27
CA ALA A 190 17.79 2.92 -12.52
C ALA A 190 18.99 3.68 -11.96
N ARG A 191 19.66 4.47 -12.80
CA ARG A 191 20.81 5.30 -12.41
C ARG A 191 20.45 6.41 -11.41
N GLN A 192 19.23 6.94 -11.47
CA GLN A 192 18.75 7.94 -10.51
C GLN A 192 18.41 7.32 -9.15
N LEU A 193 17.82 6.11 -9.14
CA LEU A 193 17.44 5.39 -7.91
C LEU A 193 18.61 4.68 -7.24
N SER A 194 19.67 4.34 -7.98
CA SER A 194 20.85 3.70 -7.41
C SER A 194 21.75 4.66 -6.63
N GLU A 195 21.53 5.99 -6.74
CA GLU A 195 22.36 7.02 -6.08
C GLU A 195 23.88 6.85 -6.29
N GLY A 196 24.29 6.17 -7.36
CA GLY A 196 25.69 5.86 -7.67
C GLY A 196 26.20 4.49 -7.17
N ASP A 197 25.35 3.67 -6.57
CA ASP A 197 25.62 2.26 -6.27
C ASP A 197 25.58 1.43 -7.57
N ALA A 198 26.76 1.02 -8.05
CA ALA A 198 26.90 0.29 -9.31
C ALA A 198 26.28 -1.10 -9.28
N GLU A 199 26.30 -1.77 -8.12
CA GLU A 199 25.73 -3.11 -7.95
C GLU A 199 24.20 -3.04 -8.02
N LEU A 200 23.61 -2.04 -7.35
CA LEU A 200 22.17 -1.81 -7.40
C LEU A 200 21.69 -1.35 -8.79
N GLU A 201 22.48 -0.55 -9.51
CA GLU A 201 22.16 -0.16 -10.89
C GLU A 201 22.10 -1.38 -11.82
N GLU A 202 23.07 -2.30 -11.69
CA GLU A 202 23.12 -3.54 -12.46
C GLU A 202 21.94 -4.46 -12.15
N ASP A 203 21.63 -4.67 -10.86
CA ASP A 203 20.46 -5.44 -10.43
C ASP A 203 19.14 -4.84 -10.97
N LEU A 204 18.96 -3.52 -10.89
CA LEU A 204 17.76 -2.86 -11.42
C LEU A 204 17.68 -2.96 -12.94
N ARG A 205 18.82 -2.91 -13.61
CA ARG A 205 18.92 -3.08 -15.07
C ARG A 205 18.54 -4.50 -15.48
N ASP A 206 19.03 -5.51 -14.78
CA ASP A 206 18.70 -6.91 -15.04
C ASP A 206 17.22 -7.19 -14.74
N LEU A 207 16.72 -6.66 -13.63
CA LEU A 207 15.30 -6.71 -13.26
C LEU A 207 14.41 -6.07 -14.34
N SER A 208 14.85 -4.97 -14.97
CA SER A 208 14.10 -4.32 -16.06
C SER A 208 14.01 -5.15 -17.35
N GLN A 209 14.97 -6.05 -17.57
CA GLN A 209 15.02 -6.97 -18.71
C GLN A 209 14.29 -8.28 -18.39
N SER A 210 14.20 -8.64 -17.11
CA SER A 210 13.45 -9.80 -16.65
C SER A 210 11.96 -9.75 -17.05
N GLN A 211 11.35 -10.92 -17.27
CA GLN A 211 9.93 -10.99 -17.64
C GLN A 211 8.99 -10.43 -16.55
N GLU A 212 9.47 -10.34 -15.31
CA GLU A 212 8.70 -9.77 -14.20
C GLU A 212 8.41 -8.28 -14.39
N ALA A 213 9.35 -7.53 -14.98
CA ALA A 213 9.14 -6.13 -15.34
C ALA A 213 8.16 -5.94 -16.51
N LYS A 214 7.99 -6.97 -17.35
CA LYS A 214 7.13 -6.93 -18.54
C LYS A 214 5.67 -7.32 -18.26
N ALA A 215 5.36 -7.82 -17.06
CA ALA A 215 3.99 -8.14 -16.67
C ALA A 215 3.13 -6.85 -16.62
N ARG A 216 2.41 -6.59 -17.71
CA ARG A 216 1.63 -5.36 -17.97
C ARG A 216 0.52 -5.11 -16.94
N ILE A 217 0.14 -6.14 -16.18
CA ILE A 217 -0.86 -6.08 -15.13
C ILE A 217 -0.24 -6.69 -13.87
N PRO A 218 -0.06 -5.92 -12.78
CA PRO A 218 0.33 -6.53 -11.51
C PRO A 218 -0.77 -7.52 -11.13
N ARG A 219 -0.39 -8.78 -10.86
CA ARG A 219 -1.33 -9.84 -10.43
C ARG A 219 -2.28 -9.36 -9.32
N PHE A 220 -1.79 -8.53 -8.41
CA PHE A 220 -2.58 -7.91 -7.35
C PHE A 220 -3.69 -6.95 -7.82
N LEU A 221 -3.48 -6.21 -8.92
CA LEU A 221 -4.53 -5.34 -9.48
C LEU A 221 -5.55 -6.14 -10.27
N SER A 222 -5.14 -7.19 -11.01
CA SER A 222 -6.10 -8.10 -11.64
C SER A 222 -6.94 -8.82 -10.61
N ASP A 223 -6.34 -9.28 -9.51
CA ASP A 223 -7.08 -10.00 -8.47
C ASP A 223 -8.11 -9.10 -7.79
N LYS A 224 -7.72 -7.87 -7.41
CA LYS A 224 -8.66 -6.89 -6.84
C LYS A 224 -9.84 -6.60 -7.78
N LEU A 225 -9.57 -6.52 -9.08
CA LEU A 225 -10.58 -6.23 -10.09
C LEU A 225 -11.53 -7.42 -10.29
N ILE A 226 -10.99 -8.63 -10.45
CA ILE A 226 -11.75 -9.88 -10.58
C ILE A 226 -12.65 -10.07 -9.35
N TRP A 227 -12.10 -9.92 -8.15
CA TRP A 227 -12.84 -10.08 -6.90
C TRP A 227 -13.88 -8.97 -6.68
N SER A 228 -13.65 -7.76 -7.19
CA SER A 228 -14.66 -6.71 -7.17
C SER A 228 -15.79 -6.94 -8.18
N LEU A 229 -15.52 -7.65 -9.29
CA LEU A 229 -16.49 -7.92 -10.35
C LEU A 229 -17.39 -9.12 -10.01
N ALA A 230 -16.89 -10.10 -9.27
CA ALA A 230 -17.60 -11.34 -8.97
C ALA A 230 -19.01 -11.14 -8.35
N PRO A 231 -19.22 -10.24 -7.36
CA PRO A 231 -20.55 -9.99 -6.80
C PRO A 231 -21.52 -9.41 -7.83
N TRP A 232 -21.04 -8.53 -8.72
CA TRP A 232 -21.87 -7.94 -9.77
C TRP A 232 -22.30 -8.98 -10.79
N LEU A 233 -21.39 -9.85 -11.20
CA LEU A 233 -21.71 -10.97 -12.09
C LEU A 233 -22.73 -11.91 -11.46
N LEU A 234 -22.62 -12.17 -10.15
CA LEU A 234 -23.60 -12.99 -9.43
C LEU A 234 -24.98 -12.34 -9.39
N ILE A 235 -25.07 -11.06 -9.03
CA ILE A 235 -26.33 -10.33 -9.02
C ILE A 235 -26.96 -10.31 -10.43
N ALA A 236 -26.16 -10.04 -11.45
CA ALA A 236 -26.61 -10.06 -12.84
C ALA A 236 -27.11 -11.44 -13.28
N ALA A 237 -26.43 -12.52 -12.86
CA ALA A 237 -26.87 -13.89 -13.14
C ALA A 237 -28.22 -14.20 -12.49
N TRP A 238 -28.44 -13.77 -11.24
CA TRP A 238 -29.73 -13.93 -10.56
C TRP A 238 -30.85 -13.13 -11.23
N ILE A 239 -30.58 -11.88 -11.62
CA ILE A 239 -31.55 -11.05 -12.36
C ILE A 239 -31.90 -11.69 -13.70
N GLY A 240 -30.90 -12.16 -14.45
CA GLY A 240 -31.11 -12.87 -15.71
C GLY A 240 -31.95 -14.13 -15.53
N MET A 241 -31.69 -14.92 -14.48
CA MET A 241 -32.49 -16.10 -14.18
C MET A 241 -33.94 -15.76 -13.83
N TYR A 242 -34.16 -14.71 -13.04
CA TYR A 242 -35.50 -14.23 -12.70
C TYR A 242 -36.29 -13.87 -13.97
N LEU A 243 -35.69 -13.13 -14.89
CA LEU A 243 -36.33 -12.72 -16.15
C LEU A 243 -36.67 -13.89 -17.08
N VAL A 244 -35.92 -15.01 -17.01
CA VAL A 244 -36.20 -16.21 -17.83
C VAL A 244 -37.32 -17.06 -17.24
N LYS A 245 -37.52 -17.01 -15.92
CA LYS A 245 -38.49 -17.86 -15.19
C LYS A 245 -39.84 -17.20 -14.95
N VAL A 246 -39.91 -15.86 -14.94
CA VAL A 246 -41.14 -15.05 -14.92
C VAL A 246 -41.77 -15.04 -16.31
#